data_AF-A0AB37TPL5-F1
#
_entry.id   AF-A0AB37TPL5-F1
#
_cell.length_a   1.000
_cell.length_b   1.000
_cell.length_c   1.000
_cell.angle_alpha   90.00
_cell.angle_beta   90.00
_cell.angle_gamma   90.00
#
_symmetry.space_group_name_H-M   'P 1'
#
loop_
_entity.id
_entity.type
_entity.pdbx_description
1 polymer ?
#
loop_
_entity_poly.entity_id
_entity_poly.type
_entity_poly.pdbx_seq_one_letter_code
_entity_poly.pdbx_strand_id
1 'polypeptide(L)'
;AAGPPPLPTGDGVAFEVDRVVNNSGLVGLGGHQVLAAEILGGRQVGIRIDDETLSFFDPASRELLRVRPNPLTGEEVRGLRGLRPAGPPPRPRVEPVRVQRRVSAVGTVMVCRQVVSLGRPYAGQTVTVHVSDTTITVDLDGQIRVIRRTTDVPVRNVKANKPHKVSDVV
;
A
#
# COMPACT_ATOMS: atom_id res chain seq x y z
N ALA A 1 32.33 13.47 -31.86
CA ALA A 1 31.13 12.61 -31.95
C ALA A 1 30.78 12.14 -30.55
N ALA A 2 29.56 12.37 -30.06
CA ALA A 2 29.10 11.81 -28.79
C ALA A 2 28.86 10.30 -28.97
N GLY A 3 29.33 9.47 -28.03
CA GLY A 3 29.16 8.01 -28.07
C GLY A 3 27.68 7.59 -27.95
N PRO A 4 27.34 6.36 -28.37
CA PRO A 4 25.96 5.87 -28.32
C PRO A 4 25.41 5.91 -26.89
N PRO A 5 24.11 6.21 -26.69
CA PRO A 5 23.51 6.28 -25.37
C PRO A 5 23.63 4.92 -24.65
N PRO A 6 24.12 4.86 -23.40
CA PRO A 6 24.19 3.63 -22.66
C PRO A 6 22.83 3.39 -22.00
N LEU A 7 21.91 2.76 -22.73
CA LEU A 7 20.74 2.16 -22.09
C LEU A 7 20.58 0.72 -22.61
N PRO A 8 20.59 -0.29 -21.72
CA PRO A 8 20.40 -1.68 -22.12
C PRO A 8 18.96 -1.93 -22.58
N THR A 9 18.83 -2.66 -23.68
CA THR A 9 17.55 -3.13 -24.22
C THR A 9 17.18 -4.45 -23.54
N GLY A 10 16.17 -4.42 -22.66
CA GLY A 10 15.61 -5.62 -22.04
C GLY A 10 14.24 -5.33 -21.46
N ASP A 11 13.25 -6.11 -21.89
CA ASP A 11 11.83 -6.23 -21.48
C ASP A 11 11.31 -5.18 -20.48
N GLY A 12 10.50 -4.24 -21.01
CA GLY A 12 9.76 -3.24 -20.23
C GLY A 12 10.65 -2.42 -19.31
N VAL A 13 11.51 -1.57 -19.86
CA VAL A 13 12.45 -0.75 -19.06
C VAL A 13 11.65 0.20 -18.18
N ALA A 14 11.44 -0.20 -16.93
CA ALA A 14 10.83 0.64 -15.93
C ALA A 14 11.80 1.77 -15.56
N PHE A 15 11.25 2.95 -15.30
CA PHE A 15 12.02 4.11 -14.87
C PHE A 15 11.60 4.55 -13.48
N GLU A 16 12.47 5.32 -12.84
CA GLU A 16 12.18 5.94 -11.56
C GLU A 16 12.45 7.44 -11.57
N VAL A 17 11.72 8.13 -10.71
CA VAL A 17 11.84 9.57 -10.47
C VAL A 17 11.46 9.85 -9.03
N ASP A 18 12.10 10.84 -8.41
CA ASP A 18 11.66 11.34 -7.10
C ASP A 18 10.89 12.65 -7.24
N ARG A 19 9.83 12.78 -6.44
CA ARG A 19 9.00 13.98 -6.35
C ARG A 19 8.67 14.29 -4.91
N VAL A 20 8.52 15.58 -4.61
CA VAL A 20 7.94 16.03 -3.34
C VAL A 20 6.42 16.09 -3.52
N VAL A 21 5.69 15.46 -2.62
CA VAL A 21 4.23 15.50 -2.60
C VAL A 21 3.77 16.86 -2.06
N ASN A 22 2.85 17.52 -2.76
CA ASN A 22 2.31 18.80 -2.29
C ASN A 22 1.36 18.63 -1.09
N ASN A 23 0.91 19.74 -0.50
CA ASN A 23 0.04 19.70 0.69
C ASN A 23 -1.33 19.03 0.45
N SER A 24 -1.73 18.84 -0.81
CA SER A 24 -2.96 18.13 -1.20
C SER A 24 -2.72 16.65 -1.55
N GLY A 25 -1.52 16.13 -1.35
CA GLY A 25 -1.20 14.72 -1.64
C GLY A 25 -0.91 14.41 -3.11
N LEU A 26 -0.71 15.42 -3.96
CA LEU A 26 -0.48 15.26 -5.40
C LEU A 26 1.01 15.38 -5.75
N VAL A 27 1.40 14.74 -6.85
CA VAL A 27 2.70 14.94 -7.53
C VAL A 27 2.50 15.35 -8.98
N GLY A 28 3.38 16.20 -9.49
CA GLY A 28 3.47 16.53 -10.90
C GLY A 28 4.36 15.55 -11.68
N LEU A 29 3.82 14.96 -12.74
CA LEU A 29 4.53 14.05 -13.65
C LEU A 29 4.11 14.33 -15.10
N GLY A 30 5.04 14.80 -15.94
CA GLY A 30 4.79 14.96 -17.38
C GLY A 30 3.60 15.86 -17.73
N GLY A 31 3.27 16.84 -16.88
CA GLY A 31 2.06 17.69 -17.03
C GLY A 31 0.81 17.16 -16.33
N HIS A 32 0.83 15.93 -15.82
CA HIS A 32 -0.24 15.30 -15.06
C HIS A 32 -0.11 15.56 -13.55
N GLN A 33 -1.25 15.71 -12.88
CA GLN A 33 -1.34 15.71 -11.41
C GLN A 33 -1.82 14.34 -10.94
N VAL A 34 -0.97 13.61 -10.23
CA VAL A 34 -1.26 12.24 -9.78
C VAL A 34 -1.38 12.21 -8.26
N LEU A 35 -2.47 11.65 -7.75
CA LEU A 35 -2.69 11.48 -6.30
C LEU A 35 -1.81 10.36 -5.74
N ALA A 36 -0.80 10.76 -4.96
CA ALA A 36 -0.03 9.85 -4.14
C ALA A 36 -0.88 9.44 -2.92
N ALA A 37 -0.97 10.32 -1.92
CA ALA A 37 -1.91 10.28 -0.80
C ALA A 37 -1.80 11.58 0.00
N GLU A 38 -2.90 12.09 0.55
CA GLU A 38 -2.92 13.32 1.37
C GLU A 38 -1.97 13.25 2.57
N ILE A 39 -1.89 12.10 3.24
CA ILE A 39 -1.00 11.86 4.40
C ILE A 39 0.49 11.95 4.07
N LEU A 40 0.87 12.02 2.78
CA LEU A 40 2.26 12.13 2.34
C LEU A 40 2.67 13.57 2.03
N GLY A 41 1.80 14.56 2.25
CA GLY A 41 2.10 15.97 1.96
C GLY A 41 3.43 16.43 2.59
N GLY A 42 4.25 17.11 1.79
CA GLY A 42 5.59 17.58 2.16
C GLY A 42 6.68 16.50 2.14
N ARG A 43 6.34 15.22 1.94
CA ARG A 43 7.32 14.12 1.88
C ARG A 43 7.87 13.95 0.46
N GLN A 44 9.16 13.63 0.36
CA GLN A 44 9.76 13.13 -0.88
C GLN A 44 9.44 11.64 -1.05
N VAL A 45 8.92 11.28 -2.22
CA VAL A 45 8.60 9.91 -2.60
C VAL A 45 9.33 9.53 -3.88
N GLY A 46 9.71 8.26 -3.98
CA GLY A 46 10.15 7.66 -5.22
C GLY A 46 8.96 7.12 -5.99
N ILE A 47 9.02 7.19 -7.31
CA ILE A 47 7.93 6.77 -8.19
C ILE A 47 8.56 5.88 -9.25
N ARG A 48 8.25 4.59 -9.20
CA ARG A 48 8.55 3.64 -10.27
C ARG A 48 7.44 3.71 -11.30
N ILE A 49 7.83 3.88 -12.56
CA ILE A 49 6.98 3.98 -13.73
C ILE A 49 7.20 2.70 -14.53
N ASP A 50 6.19 1.84 -14.49
CA ASP A 50 6.05 0.69 -15.38
C ASP A 50 4.97 1.05 -16.44
N ASP A 51 4.82 0.23 -17.48
CA ASP A 51 3.91 0.55 -18.60
C ASP A 51 2.48 0.85 -18.15
N GLU A 52 1.94 0.04 -17.23
CA GLU A 52 0.55 0.17 -16.78
C GLU A 52 0.40 0.92 -15.45
N THR A 53 1.46 1.03 -14.64
CA THR A 53 1.34 1.49 -13.25
C THR A 53 2.43 2.46 -12.79
N LEU A 54 2.03 3.33 -11.86
CA LEU A 54 2.91 4.14 -11.04
C LEU A 54 2.94 3.57 -9.62
N SER A 55 4.11 3.14 -9.18
CA SER A 55 4.35 2.63 -7.83
C SER A 55 5.10 3.68 -7.00
N PHE A 56 4.40 4.31 -6.07
CA PHE A 56 4.93 5.26 -5.10
C PHE A 56 5.58 4.50 -3.95
N PHE A 57 6.82 4.83 -3.62
CA PHE A 57 7.58 4.16 -2.57
C PHE A 57 8.40 5.14 -1.73
N ASP A 58 8.77 4.71 -0.53
CA ASP A 58 9.71 5.43 0.32
C ASP A 58 11.15 5.28 -0.22
N PRO A 59 11.84 6.37 -0.58
CA PRO A 59 13.16 6.30 -1.21
C PRO A 59 14.23 5.57 -0.38
N ALA A 60 14.16 5.64 0.96
CA ALA A 60 15.18 5.07 1.84
C ALA A 60 14.98 3.56 2.06
N SER A 61 13.74 3.13 2.28
CA SER A 61 13.39 1.75 2.64
C SER A 61 12.93 0.89 1.46
N ARG A 62 12.61 1.52 0.31
CA ARG A 62 11.91 0.90 -0.84
C ARG A 62 10.50 0.41 -0.51
N GLU A 63 9.92 0.79 0.63
CA GLU A 63 8.56 0.39 1.00
C GLU A 63 7.53 0.99 0.03
N LEU A 64 6.68 0.14 -0.55
CA LEU A 64 5.59 0.53 -1.41
C LEU A 64 4.50 1.25 -0.60
N LEU A 65 4.27 2.52 -0.92
CA LEU A 65 3.28 3.38 -0.27
C LEU A 65 1.93 3.33 -1.01
N ARG A 66 1.96 3.35 -2.35
CA ARG A 66 0.74 3.39 -3.17
C ARG A 66 0.98 2.94 -4.60
N VAL A 67 -0.07 2.43 -5.25
CA VAL A 67 -0.10 2.18 -6.70
C VAL A 67 -1.20 3.01 -7.37
N ARG A 68 -0.94 3.48 -8.59
CA ARG A 68 -1.89 4.16 -9.48
C ARG A 68 -1.75 3.62 -10.90
N PRO A 69 -2.79 3.72 -11.75
CA PRO A 69 -2.63 3.59 -13.19
C PRO A 69 -1.61 4.61 -13.71
N ASN A 70 -0.85 4.24 -14.74
CA ASN A 70 0.07 5.16 -15.41
C ASN A 70 -0.67 5.98 -16.48
N PRO A 71 -0.78 7.32 -16.33
CA PRO A 71 -1.37 8.19 -17.34
C PRO A 71 -0.36 8.66 -18.40
N LEU A 72 0.94 8.32 -18.25
CA LEU A 72 2.01 8.84 -19.07
C LEU A 72 2.24 8.00 -20.32
N THR A 73 2.44 8.68 -21.43
CA THR A 73 3.03 8.12 -22.64
C THR A 73 4.55 7.93 -22.48
N GLY A 74 5.14 7.06 -23.28
CA GLY A 74 6.59 6.83 -23.25
C GLY A 74 7.43 8.09 -23.56
N GLU A 75 6.90 9.05 -24.32
CA GLU A 75 7.56 10.34 -24.57
C GLU A 75 7.53 11.25 -23.34
N GLU A 76 6.38 11.34 -22.67
CA GLU A 76 6.26 12.11 -21.42
C GLU A 76 7.18 11.56 -20.34
N VAL A 77 7.32 10.22 -20.24
CA VAL A 77 8.28 9.56 -19.34
C VAL A 77 9.71 9.98 -19.66
N ARG A 78 10.12 9.91 -20.94
CA ARG A 78 11.47 10.32 -21.39
C ARG A 78 11.76 11.80 -21.13
N GLY A 79 10.74 12.65 -21.11
CA GLY A 79 10.85 14.08 -20.80
C GLY A 79 10.94 14.42 -19.30
N LEU A 80 10.78 13.44 -18.40
CA LEU A 80 10.78 13.72 -16.96
C LEU A 80 12.16 14.14 -16.46
N ARG A 81 12.21 15.24 -15.72
CA ARG A 81 13.43 15.66 -15.00
C ARG A 81 13.74 14.67 -13.89
N GLY A 82 15.00 14.25 -13.81
CA GLY A 82 15.51 13.31 -12.81
C GLY A 82 15.13 11.85 -13.09
N LEU A 83 14.72 11.53 -14.32
CA LEU A 83 14.48 10.16 -14.75
C LEU A 83 15.77 9.34 -14.63
N ARG A 84 15.64 8.14 -14.08
CA ARG A 84 16.72 7.15 -13.97
C ARG A 84 16.18 5.75 -14.27
N PRO A 85 17.02 4.80 -14.69
CA PRO A 85 16.63 3.39 -14.73
C PRO A 85 16.08 2.96 -13.37
N ALA A 86 15.00 2.18 -13.37
CA ALA A 86 14.41 1.74 -12.12
C ALA A 86 15.34 0.79 -11.36
N GLY A 87 15.31 0.92 -10.03
CA GLY A 87 15.99 -0.01 -9.13
C GLY A 87 15.21 -1.31 -8.95
N PRO A 88 15.59 -2.15 -7.97
CA PRO A 88 14.83 -3.35 -7.61
C PRO A 88 13.39 -2.99 -7.25
N PRO A 89 12.34 -3.74 -7.63
CA PRO A 89 10.95 -3.37 -7.37
C PRO A 89 10.68 -2.92 -5.92
N PRO A 90 9.79 -1.92 -5.69
CA PRO A 90 9.38 -1.54 -4.35
C PRO A 90 8.89 -2.75 -3.56
N ARG A 91 9.31 -2.83 -2.30
CA ARG A 91 8.94 -3.91 -1.40
C ARG A 91 7.55 -3.64 -0.86
N PRO A 92 6.64 -4.61 -0.84
CA PRO A 92 5.42 -4.48 -0.07
C PRO A 92 5.76 -4.11 1.37
N ARG A 93 4.90 -3.32 2.02
CA ARG A 93 5.01 -3.04 3.45
C ARG A 93 4.94 -4.37 4.22
N VAL A 94 6.06 -4.79 4.80
CA VAL A 94 6.20 -6.09 5.51
C VAL A 94 5.67 -6.03 6.95
N GLU A 95 5.21 -4.86 7.42
CA GLU A 95 4.58 -4.80 8.74
C GLU A 95 3.21 -5.49 8.74
N PRO A 96 2.93 -6.33 9.76
CA PRO A 96 1.61 -6.92 9.92
C PRO A 96 0.56 -5.82 9.95
N VAL A 97 -0.36 -5.84 8.97
CA VAL A 97 -1.43 -4.83 8.90
C VAL A 97 -2.35 -5.05 10.09
N ARG A 98 -2.40 -4.05 10.98
CA ARG A 98 -3.27 -4.08 12.15
C ARG A 98 -4.70 -3.78 11.72
N VAL A 99 -5.62 -4.69 11.97
CA VAL A 99 -7.06 -4.56 11.72
C VAL A 99 -7.84 -4.88 12.99
N GLN A 100 -9.06 -4.34 13.09
CA GLN A 100 -9.99 -4.67 14.16
C GLN A 100 -11.12 -5.53 13.61
N ARG A 101 -11.50 -6.57 14.35
CA ARG A 101 -12.65 -7.42 14.01
C ARG A 101 -13.52 -7.65 15.22
N ARG A 102 -14.83 -7.52 15.02
CA ARG A 102 -15.81 -7.94 16.02
C ARG A 102 -16.00 -9.44 15.91
N VAL A 103 -15.82 -10.14 17.03
CA VAL A 103 -16.01 -11.59 17.10
C VAL A 103 -17.50 -11.90 17.01
N SER A 104 -17.86 -12.86 16.15
CA SER A 104 -19.24 -13.34 15.98
C SER A 104 -19.76 -14.02 17.25
N ALA A 105 -21.08 -14.23 17.32
CA ALA A 105 -21.70 -14.97 18.44
C ALA A 105 -21.16 -16.40 18.59
N VAL A 106 -20.68 -17.00 17.50
CA VAL A 106 -20.11 -18.37 17.49
C VAL A 106 -18.61 -18.36 17.85
N GLY A 107 -17.99 -17.19 18.01
CA GLY A 107 -16.58 -17.08 18.40
C GLY A 107 -15.60 -17.04 17.22
N THR A 108 -16.02 -16.56 16.06
CA THR A 108 -15.19 -16.48 14.84
C THR A 108 -15.02 -15.06 14.34
N VAL A 109 -13.93 -14.79 13.62
CA VAL A 109 -13.70 -13.53 12.89
C VAL A 109 -13.32 -13.82 11.44
N MET A 110 -13.66 -12.90 10.54
CA MET A 110 -13.21 -12.95 9.14
C MET A 110 -12.06 -11.96 8.91
N VAL A 111 -10.95 -12.47 8.39
CA VAL A 111 -9.72 -11.71 8.11
C VAL A 111 -9.23 -12.13 6.73
N CYS A 112 -9.13 -11.19 5.78
CA CYS A 112 -8.70 -11.50 4.40
C CYS A 112 -9.42 -12.71 3.76
N ARG A 113 -10.75 -12.80 3.94
CA ARG A 113 -11.62 -13.92 3.52
C ARG A 113 -11.32 -15.28 4.19
N GLN A 114 -10.40 -15.33 5.14
CA GLN A 114 -10.16 -16.49 5.99
C GLN A 114 -10.99 -16.37 7.27
N VAL A 115 -11.67 -17.45 7.64
CA VAL A 115 -12.37 -17.56 8.93
C VAL A 115 -11.38 -18.04 9.98
N VAL A 116 -11.27 -17.30 11.08
CA VAL A 116 -10.41 -17.62 12.23
C VAL A 116 -11.30 -17.89 13.44
N SER A 117 -11.16 -19.08 14.01
CA SER A 117 -11.87 -19.50 15.22
C SER A 117 -11.11 -19.07 16.47
N LEU A 118 -11.71 -18.18 17.26
CA LEU A 118 -11.14 -17.66 18.51
C LEU A 118 -11.77 -18.34 19.73
N GLY A 119 -13.06 -18.66 19.64
CA GLY A 119 -13.85 -19.29 20.71
C GLY A 119 -14.98 -18.39 21.19
N ARG A 120 -16.05 -19.01 21.70
CA ARG A 120 -17.24 -18.32 22.23
C ARG A 120 -16.96 -17.35 23.40
N PRO A 121 -15.94 -17.54 24.27
CA PRO A 121 -15.64 -16.58 25.33
C PRO A 121 -15.35 -15.15 24.84
N TYR A 122 -14.82 -15.02 23.61
CA TYR A 122 -14.51 -13.73 23.01
C TYR A 122 -15.68 -13.14 22.18
N ALA A 123 -16.84 -13.81 22.16
CA ALA A 123 -17.99 -13.38 21.36
C ALA A 123 -18.40 -11.94 21.69
N GLY A 124 -18.63 -11.12 20.67
CA GLY A 124 -19.00 -9.72 20.86
C GLY A 124 -17.85 -8.83 21.37
N GLN A 125 -16.61 -9.30 21.44
CA GLN A 125 -15.45 -8.43 21.66
C GLN A 125 -14.93 -7.89 20.32
N THR A 126 -14.22 -6.75 20.35
CA THR A 126 -13.49 -6.23 19.19
C THR A 126 -12.01 -6.51 19.40
N VAL A 127 -11.48 -7.46 18.65
CA VAL A 127 -10.09 -7.92 18.78
C VAL A 127 -9.18 -7.18 17.80
N THR A 128 -7.92 -7.00 18.21
CA THR A 128 -6.85 -6.53 17.33
C THR A 128 -6.23 -7.72 16.61
N VAL A 129 -6.12 -7.62 15.29
CA VAL A 129 -5.53 -8.63 14.42
C VAL A 129 -4.39 -8.03 13.62
N HIS A 130 -3.23 -8.65 13.64
CA HIS A 130 -2.04 -8.32 12.87
C HIS A 130 -1.91 -9.29 11.70
N VAL A 131 -1.99 -8.78 10.47
CA VAL A 131 -1.99 -9.60 9.25
C VAL A 131 -0.68 -9.43 8.49
N SER A 132 0.16 -10.45 8.53
CA SER A 132 1.37 -10.59 7.72
C SER A 132 1.08 -11.40 6.46
N ASP A 133 2.06 -11.56 5.58
CA ASP A 133 1.94 -12.42 4.39
C ASP A 133 1.68 -13.88 4.75
N THR A 134 2.31 -14.36 5.82
CA THR A 134 2.24 -15.78 6.20
C THR A 134 1.41 -16.06 7.44
N THR A 135 1.12 -15.05 8.27
CA THR A 135 0.48 -15.24 9.57
C THR A 135 -0.61 -14.22 9.85
N ILE A 136 -1.62 -14.65 10.60
CA ILE A 136 -2.64 -13.82 11.22
C ILE A 136 -2.41 -13.97 12.72
N THR A 137 -2.04 -12.87 13.39
CA THR A 137 -1.80 -12.85 14.83
C THR A 137 -2.94 -12.08 15.49
N VAL A 138 -3.57 -12.65 16.50
CA VAL A 138 -4.72 -12.05 17.19
C VAL A 138 -4.36 -11.81 18.65
N ASP A 139 -4.58 -10.58 19.12
CA ASP A 139 -4.47 -10.21 20.52
C ASP A 139 -5.82 -10.48 21.22
N LEU A 140 -5.78 -11.33 22.24
CA LEU A 140 -6.91 -11.81 23.02
C LEU A 140 -6.60 -11.60 24.51
N ASP A 141 -7.06 -10.50 25.09
CA ASP A 141 -6.92 -10.20 26.52
C ASP A 141 -5.50 -10.42 27.08
N GLY A 142 -4.48 -9.95 26.35
CA GLY A 142 -3.07 -10.09 26.74
C GLY A 142 -2.42 -11.41 26.32
N GLN A 143 -3.15 -12.29 25.63
CA GLN A 143 -2.63 -13.48 24.99
C GLN A 143 -2.52 -13.28 23.47
N ILE A 144 -1.48 -13.85 22.88
CA ILE A 144 -1.25 -13.79 21.44
C ILE A 144 -1.55 -15.15 20.83
N ARG A 145 -2.46 -15.19 19.86
CA ARG A 145 -2.74 -16.39 19.06
C ARG A 145 -2.24 -16.21 17.64
N VAL A 146 -1.36 -17.10 17.19
CA VAL A 146 -0.78 -17.08 15.83
C VAL A 146 -1.45 -18.15 14.98
N ILE A 147 -1.96 -17.75 13.81
CA ILE A 147 -2.65 -18.60 12.86
C ILE A 147 -1.94 -18.49 11.50
N ARG A 148 -1.77 -19.61 10.78
CA ARG A 148 -1.27 -19.58 9.40
C ARG A 148 -2.27 -18.84 8.52
N ARG A 149 -1.80 -17.84 7.78
CA ARG A 149 -2.57 -17.20 6.71
C ARG A 149 -2.60 -18.12 5.50
N THR A 150 -3.79 -18.46 5.00
CA THR A 150 -4.00 -19.34 3.85
C THR A 150 -4.49 -18.59 2.61
N THR A 151 -4.61 -17.26 2.69
CA THR A 151 -5.07 -16.40 1.60
C THR A 151 -4.04 -15.32 1.29
N ASP A 152 -3.93 -14.93 0.03
CA ASP A 152 -3.13 -13.80 -0.47
C ASP A 152 -3.93 -12.49 -0.57
N VAL A 153 -5.25 -12.57 -0.34
CA VAL A 153 -6.18 -11.45 -0.46
C VAL A 153 -5.77 -10.26 0.42
N PRO A 154 -5.63 -9.04 -0.14
CA PRO A 154 -5.18 -7.88 0.62
C PRO A 154 -6.20 -7.42 1.66
N VAL A 155 -5.72 -6.79 2.73
CA VAL A 155 -6.57 -6.12 3.72
C VAL A 155 -7.26 -4.91 3.07
N ARG A 156 -8.59 -4.92 3.02
CA ARG A 156 -9.39 -3.80 2.48
C ARG A 156 -9.98 -2.89 3.55
N ASN A 157 -10.30 -3.43 4.72
CA ASN A 157 -10.96 -2.69 5.81
C ASN A 157 -10.20 -2.85 7.12
N VAL A 158 -9.78 -1.71 7.68
CA VAL A 158 -8.94 -1.68 8.89
C VAL A 158 -9.80 -1.69 10.16
N LYS A 159 -10.87 -0.89 10.24
CA LYS A 159 -11.75 -0.83 11.41
C LYS A 159 -12.83 -1.91 11.36
N ALA A 160 -13.30 -2.35 12.53
CA ALA A 160 -14.40 -3.31 12.64
C ALA A 160 -15.75 -2.69 12.22
N ASN A 161 -15.95 -1.43 12.56
CA ASN A 161 -17.13 -0.65 12.16
C ASN A 161 -16.72 0.48 11.21
N LYS A 162 -17.61 0.77 10.26
CA LYS A 162 -17.55 2.02 9.50
C LYS A 162 -17.83 3.17 10.49
N PRO A 163 -17.05 4.27 10.50
CA PRO A 163 -17.42 5.43 11.27
C PRO A 163 -18.83 5.87 10.84
N HIS A 164 -19.73 6.04 11.81
CA HIS A 164 -21.02 6.67 11.53
C HIS A 164 -20.74 8.11 11.08
N LYS A 165 -21.35 8.53 9.96
CA LYS A 165 -21.41 9.96 9.65
C LYS A 165 -22.17 10.59 10.81
N VAL A 166 -21.52 11.51 11.54
CA VAL A 166 -22.24 12.41 12.43
C VAL A 166 -23.13 13.23 11.51
N SER A 167 -24.45 13.11 11.67
CA SER A 167 -25.38 14.01 11.03
C SER A 167 -25.14 15.38 11.66
N ASP A 168 -24.63 16.34 10.91
CA ASP A 168 -24.66 17.73 11.32
C ASP A 168 -26.13 18.14 11.47
N VAL A 169 -26.60 18.21 12.71
CA VAL A 169 -27.89 18.83 13.04
C VAL A 169 -27.58 20.27 13.42
N VAL A 170 -27.97 21.19 12.53
CA VAL A 170 -28.09 22.62 12.77
C VAL A 170 -29.38 22.89 13.55
#